data_AF-A0A9R0RVN6-F1
#
_entry.id   AF-A0A9R0RVN6-F1
#
_cell.length_a   1.000
_cell.length_b   1.000
_cell.length_c   1.000
_cell.angle_alpha   90.00
_cell.angle_beta   90.00
_cell.angle_gamma   90.00
#
_symmetry.space_group_name_H-M   'P 1'
#
loop_
_entity.id
_entity.type
_entity.pdbx_description
1 polymer ?
#
loop_
_entity_poly.entity_id
_entity_poly.type
_entity_poly.pdbx_seq_one_letter_code
_entity_poly.pdbx_strand_id
1 'polypeptide(L)'
;MVRAPSVEAAVAVAVLLLCLSGLCRGAERLGARECEELGFTGLALCSDCNALAEFVKDQELVDDCRKCCTEDSDDSISKLVYSGAIIEVCMRKLVFYPEVVGFLEEDKDDFPYVESRYAYGSPPKLIMLDDKGEQKETIRIDNWKREHIRQFLTEKVKPAKSET
;
A
#
# COMPACT_ATOMS: atom_id res chain seq x y z
N MET A 1 47.80 41.71 15.75
CA MET A 1 48.26 41.09 14.48
C MET A 1 47.57 39.76 14.34
N VAL A 2 46.45 39.70 13.62
CA VAL A 2 45.75 38.44 13.34
C VAL A 2 46.52 37.75 12.22
N ARG A 3 47.07 36.57 12.49
CA ARG A 3 47.88 35.80 11.54
C ARG A 3 46.96 35.36 10.40
N ALA A 4 47.23 35.81 9.19
CA ALA A 4 46.49 35.38 8.01
C ALA A 4 46.61 33.86 7.87
N PRO A 5 45.51 33.13 7.58
CA PRO A 5 45.59 31.70 7.35
C PRO A 5 46.46 31.43 6.12
N SER A 6 47.31 30.42 6.20
CA SER A 6 48.09 29.95 5.06
C SER A 6 47.15 29.51 3.93
N VAL A 7 47.55 29.74 2.67
CA VAL A 7 46.74 29.43 1.48
C VAL A 7 46.21 27.99 1.50
N GLU A 8 47.00 27.04 2.01
CA GLU A 8 46.59 25.63 2.16
C GLU A 8 45.41 25.43 3.12
N ALA A 9 45.36 26.19 4.22
CA ALA A 9 44.25 26.13 5.17
C ALA A 9 42.96 26.70 4.56
N ALA A 10 43.07 27.75 3.73
CA ALA A 10 41.93 28.32 3.03
C ALA A 10 41.37 27.36 1.96
N VAL A 11 42.26 26.66 1.23
CA VAL A 11 41.86 25.66 0.24
C VAL A 11 41.22 24.44 0.91
N ALA A 12 41.77 23.95 2.01
CA ALA A 12 41.19 22.83 2.76
C ALA A 12 39.79 23.15 3.29
N VAL A 13 39.59 24.38 3.81
CA VAL A 13 38.26 24.84 4.28
C VAL A 13 37.28 24.97 3.11
N ALA A 14 37.71 25.50 1.97
CA ALA A 14 36.86 25.60 0.78
C ALA A 14 36.42 24.23 0.25
N VAL A 15 37.33 23.26 0.21
CA VAL A 15 37.03 21.87 -0.19
C VAL A 15 36.08 21.21 0.81
N LEU A 16 36.29 21.41 2.11
CA LEU A 16 35.39 20.86 3.14
C LEU A 16 33.97 21.44 3.02
N LEU A 17 33.85 22.75 2.75
CA LEU A 17 32.56 23.43 2.55
C LEU A 17 31.83 22.92 1.29
N LEU A 18 32.56 22.69 0.19
CA LEU A 18 32.02 22.08 -1.04
C LEU A 18 31.54 20.64 -0.82
N CYS A 19 32.27 19.84 -0.03
CA CYS A 19 31.86 18.48 0.32
C CYS A 19 30.62 18.45 1.23
N LEU A 20 30.49 19.40 2.15
CA LEU A 20 29.34 19.49 3.06
C LEU A 20 28.04 19.91 2.34
N SER A 21 28.12 20.71 1.28
CA SER A 21 26.95 21.04 0.44
C SER A 21 26.42 19.86 -0.38
N GLY A 22 27.25 18.85 -0.68
CA GLY A 22 26.86 17.69 -1.47
C GLY A 22 26.08 16.61 -0.69
N LEU A 23 25.97 16.74 0.65
CA LEU A 23 25.41 15.69 1.51
C LEU A 23 23.90 15.85 1.80
N CYS A 24 23.27 16.92 1.32
CA CYS A 24 21.82 17.11 1.41
C CYS A 24 21.10 16.59 0.15
N ARG A 25 21.20 15.28 -0.14
CA ARG A 25 20.24 14.62 -1.04
C ARG A 25 18.94 14.33 -0.27
N GLY A 26 18.26 15.39 0.15
CA GLY A 26 16.81 15.30 0.33
C GLY A 26 16.17 15.25 -1.06
N ALA A 27 15.10 14.49 -1.24
CA ALA A 27 14.34 14.52 -2.49
C ALA A 27 13.80 15.95 -2.69
N GLU A 28 14.45 16.74 -3.55
CA GLU A 28 13.92 18.05 -3.98
C GLU A 28 12.63 17.80 -4.74
N ARG A 29 11.50 18.12 -4.12
CA ARG A 29 10.18 18.06 -4.75
C ARG A 29 10.02 19.28 -5.65
N LEU A 30 9.71 19.06 -6.92
CA LEU A 30 9.41 20.13 -7.87
C LEU A 30 8.00 20.68 -7.62
N GLY A 31 7.76 21.93 -8.03
CA GLY A 31 6.43 22.51 -8.01
C GLY A 31 5.50 21.86 -9.04
N ALA A 32 4.19 21.90 -8.80
CA ALA A 32 3.19 21.28 -9.70
C ALA A 32 3.32 21.76 -11.16
N ARG A 33 3.64 23.04 -11.37
CA ARG A 33 3.82 23.64 -12.69
C ARG A 33 5.07 23.13 -13.41
N GLU A 34 6.17 22.93 -12.68
CA GLU A 34 7.42 22.38 -13.25
C GLU A 34 7.24 20.92 -13.65
N CYS A 35 6.51 20.15 -12.83
CA CYS A 35 6.12 18.79 -13.16
C CYS A 35 5.24 18.73 -14.42
N GLU A 36 4.28 19.64 -14.56
CA GLU A 36 3.44 19.73 -15.75
C GLU A 36 4.25 20.07 -17.01
N GLU A 37 5.24 20.96 -16.91
CA GLU A 37 6.15 21.30 -18.01
C GLU A 37 7.04 20.10 -18.43
N LEU A 38 7.36 19.20 -17.49
CA LEU A 38 8.02 17.91 -17.76
C LEU A 38 7.04 16.82 -18.25
N GLY A 39 5.73 17.08 -18.28
CA GLY A 39 4.70 16.15 -18.73
C GLY A 39 4.10 15.25 -17.63
N PHE A 40 4.42 15.50 -16.36
CA PHE A 40 3.84 14.80 -15.21
C PHE A 40 2.61 15.52 -14.67
N THR A 41 1.51 14.80 -14.46
CA THR A 41 0.25 15.36 -13.97
C THR A 41 0.15 15.44 -12.43
N GLY A 42 1.20 15.01 -11.71
CA GLY A 42 1.24 15.00 -10.23
C GLY A 42 0.37 13.92 -9.57
N LEU A 43 -0.23 13.01 -10.36
CA LEU A 43 -1.10 11.93 -9.87
C LEU A 43 -0.35 10.60 -9.66
N ALA A 44 0.91 10.51 -10.07
CA ALA A 44 1.70 9.28 -9.97
C ALA A 44 2.18 9.04 -8.54
N LEU A 45 2.15 7.79 -8.11
CA LEU A 45 2.77 7.36 -6.85
C LEU A 45 4.26 7.07 -7.07
N CYS A 46 5.07 7.23 -6.03
CA CYS A 46 6.51 7.00 -6.15
C CYS A 46 6.85 5.52 -6.42
N SER A 47 5.97 4.58 -6.05
CA SER A 47 6.00 3.18 -6.44
C SER A 47 5.88 2.99 -7.96
N ASP A 48 5.05 3.78 -8.64
CA ASP A 48 4.93 3.77 -10.10
C ASP A 48 6.25 4.20 -10.75
N CYS A 49 6.93 5.21 -10.19
CA CYS A 49 8.25 5.64 -10.68
C CYS A 49 9.33 4.57 -10.46
N ASN A 50 9.21 3.75 -9.41
CA ASN A 50 10.13 2.63 -9.18
C ASN A 50 9.90 1.49 -10.18
N ALA A 51 8.64 1.16 -10.47
CA ALA A 51 8.30 0.20 -11.53
C ALA A 51 8.77 0.70 -12.91
N LEU A 52 8.61 2.00 -13.19
CA LEU A 52 9.08 2.63 -14.43
C LEU A 52 10.59 2.41 -14.65
N ALA A 53 11.39 2.45 -13.59
CA ALA A 53 12.84 2.25 -13.63
C ALA A 53 13.26 0.84 -14.09
N GLU A 54 12.38 -0.16 -13.97
CA GLU A 54 12.67 -1.52 -14.42
C GLU A 54 12.61 -1.65 -15.95
N PHE A 55 11.79 -0.81 -16.59
CA PHE A 55 11.50 -0.89 -18.02
C PHE A 55 12.15 0.22 -18.85
N VAL A 56 12.38 1.39 -18.23
CA VAL A 56 12.93 2.56 -18.89
C VAL A 56 14.43 2.69 -18.61
N LYS A 57 15.21 2.78 -19.69
CA LYS A 57 16.68 2.96 -19.63
C LYS A 57 17.10 4.43 -19.45
N ASP A 58 16.13 5.32 -19.28
CA ASP A 58 16.35 6.74 -19.10
C ASP A 58 16.27 7.09 -17.61
N GLN A 59 17.45 7.26 -17.00
CA GLN A 59 17.56 7.57 -15.59
C GLN A 59 17.11 9.00 -15.27
N GLU A 60 17.23 9.93 -16.21
CA GLU A 60 16.80 11.32 -16.04
C GLU A 60 15.27 11.37 -15.93
N LEU A 61 14.56 10.64 -16.78
CA LEU A 61 13.11 10.52 -16.72
C LEU A 61 12.61 9.89 -15.41
N VAL A 62 13.30 8.85 -14.91
CA VAL A 62 12.98 8.21 -13.63
C VAL A 62 13.20 9.18 -12.47
N ASP A 63 14.28 9.95 -12.51
CA ASP A 63 14.59 10.93 -11.49
C ASP A 63 13.56 12.09 -11.49
N ASP A 64 13.14 12.56 -12.67
CA ASP A 64 12.08 13.57 -12.79
C ASP A 64 10.72 13.05 -12.32
N CYS A 65 10.39 11.79 -12.62
CA CYS A 65 9.21 11.13 -12.07
C CYS A 65 9.24 11.15 -10.54
N ARG A 66 10.39 10.82 -9.93
CA ARG A 66 10.57 10.82 -8.47
C ARG A 66 10.47 12.20 -7.83
N LYS A 67 10.85 13.26 -8.54
CA LYS A 67 10.67 14.64 -8.06
C LYS A 67 9.22 15.10 -8.13
N CYS A 68 8.41 14.47 -8.97
CA CYS A 68 7.03 14.82 -9.27
C CYS A 68 5.97 13.87 -8.69
N CYS A 69 6.38 12.76 -8.06
CA CYS A 69 5.47 11.78 -7.50
C CYS A 69 4.95 12.17 -6.11
N THR A 70 3.78 11.62 -5.78
CA THR A 70 3.27 11.63 -4.42
C THR A 70 3.82 10.42 -3.68
N GLU A 71 4.32 10.62 -2.46
CA GLU A 71 4.75 9.48 -1.63
C GLU A 71 3.59 8.50 -1.50
N ASP A 72 3.89 7.21 -1.60
CA ASP A 72 2.95 6.17 -1.26
C ASP A 72 2.55 6.33 0.22
N SER A 73 1.41 6.97 0.47
CA SER A 73 0.80 6.93 1.80
C SER A 73 0.30 5.50 1.99
N ASP A 74 1.07 4.70 2.73
CA ASP A 74 0.69 3.35 3.16
C ASP A 74 -0.63 3.31 3.98
N ASP A 75 -1.20 4.48 4.27
CA ASP A 75 -2.25 4.67 5.26
C ASP A 75 -3.67 4.31 4.79
N SER A 76 -3.94 4.19 3.49
CA SER A 76 -5.33 4.00 3.01
C SER A 76 -5.70 2.58 2.60
N ILE A 77 -4.78 1.75 2.09
CA ILE A 77 -5.10 0.38 1.63
C ILE A 77 -4.18 -0.70 2.24
N SER A 78 -2.93 -0.37 2.58
CA SER A 78 -1.96 -1.29 3.22
C SER A 78 -2.09 -1.30 4.76
N LYS A 79 -2.62 -0.23 5.37
CA LYS A 79 -2.87 -0.15 6.83
C LYS A 79 -4.26 -0.57 7.28
N LEU A 80 -5.18 -0.86 6.35
CA LEU A 80 -6.48 -1.44 6.66
C LEU A 80 -6.31 -2.93 6.98
N VAL A 81 -5.71 -3.19 8.14
CA VAL A 81 -5.65 -4.51 8.74
C VAL A 81 -6.96 -4.71 9.50
N TYR A 82 -7.72 -5.71 9.10
CA TYR A 82 -8.91 -6.16 9.81
C TYR A 82 -8.50 -7.20 10.86
N SER A 83 -9.22 -7.24 11.98
CA SER A 83 -9.00 -8.25 13.03
C SER A 83 -9.70 -9.57 12.70
N GLY A 84 -10.75 -9.50 11.88
CA GLY A 84 -11.59 -10.63 11.49
C GLY A 84 -12.53 -10.28 10.34
N ALA A 85 -13.29 -11.27 9.88
CA ALA A 85 -14.31 -11.08 8.85
C ALA A 85 -15.51 -12.01 9.05
N ILE A 86 -16.66 -11.64 8.49
CA ILE A 86 -17.86 -12.47 8.45
C ILE A 86 -18.26 -12.64 6.99
N ILE A 87 -18.36 -13.88 6.52
CA ILE A 87 -18.99 -14.21 5.24
C ILE A 87 -20.49 -14.32 5.48
N GLU A 88 -21.25 -13.33 5.04
CA GLU A 88 -22.71 -13.33 5.11
C GLU A 88 -23.33 -13.71 3.75
N VAL A 89 -24.20 -14.72 3.74
CA VAL A 89 -24.87 -15.19 2.51
C VAL A 89 -26.23 -15.81 2.79
N CYS A 90 -27.18 -15.72 1.86
CA CYS A 90 -28.44 -16.45 1.95
C CYS A 90 -28.22 -17.95 1.67
N MET A 91 -28.57 -18.81 2.63
CA MET A 91 -28.44 -20.27 2.50
C MET A 91 -29.12 -20.84 1.25
N ARG A 92 -30.29 -20.30 0.86
CA ARG A 92 -31.03 -20.76 -0.34
C ARG A 92 -30.42 -20.31 -1.67
N LYS A 93 -29.50 -19.34 -1.64
CA LYS A 93 -28.83 -18.84 -2.85
C LYS A 93 -27.43 -19.43 -3.05
N LEU A 94 -26.91 -20.20 -2.11
CA LEU A 94 -25.58 -20.82 -2.19
C LEU A 94 -25.36 -21.64 -3.47
N VAL A 95 -26.42 -22.28 -3.99
CA VAL A 95 -26.40 -23.02 -5.26
C VAL A 95 -25.94 -22.17 -6.45
N PHE A 96 -26.11 -20.84 -6.39
CA PHE A 96 -25.69 -19.93 -7.45
C PHE A 96 -24.26 -19.43 -7.28
N TYR A 97 -23.60 -19.76 -6.16
CA TYR A 97 -22.27 -19.27 -5.80
C TYR A 97 -21.33 -20.44 -5.46
N PRO A 98 -21.02 -21.33 -6.42
CA PRO A 98 -20.22 -22.52 -6.17
C PRO A 98 -18.83 -22.20 -5.59
N GLU A 99 -18.23 -21.08 -6.00
CA GLU A 99 -16.93 -20.61 -5.50
C GLU A 99 -17.00 -20.24 -4.00
N VAL A 100 -18.09 -19.61 -3.56
CA VAL A 100 -18.31 -19.24 -2.16
C VAL A 100 -18.60 -20.49 -1.33
N VAL A 101 -19.35 -21.46 -1.88
CA VAL A 101 -19.59 -22.76 -1.24
C VAL A 101 -18.27 -23.51 -1.06
N GLY A 102 -17.46 -23.62 -2.12
CA GLY A 102 -16.16 -24.27 -2.07
C GLY A 102 -15.24 -23.65 -1.01
N PHE A 103 -15.22 -22.32 -0.90
CA PHE A 103 -14.50 -21.67 0.19
C PHE A 103 -15.07 -22.06 1.57
N LEU A 104 -16.40 -21.97 1.76
CA LEU A 104 -17.05 -22.25 3.05
C LEU A 104 -16.87 -23.69 3.53
N GLU A 105 -16.85 -24.66 2.60
CA GLU A 105 -16.77 -26.09 2.91
C GLU A 105 -15.33 -26.61 3.00
N GLU A 106 -14.42 -26.11 2.17
CA GLU A 106 -13.06 -26.67 2.06
C GLU A 106 -11.98 -25.79 2.68
N ASP A 107 -12.14 -24.46 2.66
CA ASP A 107 -11.06 -23.53 3.02
C ASP A 107 -11.29 -22.83 4.36
N LYS A 108 -12.54 -22.61 4.76
CA LYS A 108 -12.91 -21.76 5.90
C LYS A 108 -12.19 -22.15 7.20
N ASP A 109 -11.89 -23.43 7.38
CA ASP A 109 -11.19 -23.94 8.57
C ASP A 109 -9.72 -23.46 8.65
N ASP A 110 -9.09 -23.08 7.53
CA ASP A 110 -7.78 -22.41 7.51
C ASP A 110 -7.84 -20.98 8.05
N PHE A 111 -9.04 -20.40 8.17
CA PHE A 111 -9.28 -19.00 8.52
C PHE A 111 -10.11 -18.90 9.81
N PRO A 112 -9.52 -19.15 11.00
CA PRO A 112 -10.25 -19.17 12.28
C PRO A 112 -10.84 -17.80 12.67
N TYR A 113 -10.32 -16.72 12.11
CA TYR A 113 -10.80 -15.35 12.27
C TYR A 113 -11.94 -14.97 11.31
N VAL A 114 -12.47 -15.95 10.56
CA VAL A 114 -13.57 -15.78 9.62
C VAL A 114 -14.78 -16.57 10.09
N GLU A 115 -15.89 -15.87 10.34
CA GLU A 115 -17.17 -16.48 10.67
C GLU A 115 -18.08 -16.60 9.44
N SER A 116 -18.96 -17.60 9.43
CA SER A 116 -20.03 -17.70 8.44
C SER A 116 -21.36 -17.30 9.06
N ARG A 117 -22.12 -16.46 8.36
CA ARG A 117 -23.45 -15.99 8.79
C ARG A 117 -24.46 -16.19 7.67
N TYR A 118 -25.61 -16.76 8.01
CA TYR A 118 -26.68 -16.96 7.03
C TYR A 118 -27.80 -15.96 7.25
N ALA A 119 -27.97 -15.05 6.29
CA ALA A 119 -29.01 -14.01 6.34
C ALA A 119 -29.94 -14.14 5.13
N TYR A 120 -31.25 -14.20 5.40
CA TYR A 120 -32.26 -14.37 4.36
C TYR A 120 -32.17 -13.26 3.31
N GLY A 121 -32.06 -13.65 2.03
CA GLY A 121 -32.01 -12.73 0.91
C GLY A 121 -30.65 -12.04 0.70
N SER A 122 -29.71 -12.15 1.66
CA SER A 122 -28.39 -11.52 1.53
C SER A 122 -27.62 -12.08 0.34
N PRO A 123 -27.02 -11.22 -0.51
CA PRO A 123 -25.98 -11.65 -1.43
C PRO A 123 -24.73 -12.07 -0.62
N PRO A 124 -23.84 -12.90 -1.19
CA PRO A 124 -22.58 -13.25 -0.58
C PRO A 124 -21.71 -12.00 -0.45
N LYS A 125 -21.30 -11.69 0.77
CA LYS A 125 -20.46 -10.53 1.09
C LYS A 125 -19.54 -10.85 2.27
N LEU A 126 -18.38 -10.22 2.26
CA LEU A 126 -17.49 -10.13 3.41
C LEU A 126 -17.85 -8.88 4.22
N ILE A 127 -18.03 -9.05 5.52
CA ILE A 127 -18.17 -7.97 6.48
C ILE A 127 -16.87 -7.94 7.28
N MET A 128 -16.08 -6.90 7.10
CA MET A 128 -14.76 -6.80 7.72
C MET A 128 -14.88 -6.17 9.10
N LEU A 129 -14.18 -6.75 10.08
CA LEU A 129 -14.26 -6.35 11.49
C LEU A 129 -12.99 -5.60 11.92
N ASP A 130 -13.16 -4.60 12.79
CA ASP A 130 -12.06 -3.93 13.49
C ASP A 130 -11.64 -4.68 14.76
N ASP A 131 -10.64 -4.17 15.46
CA ASP A 131 -10.09 -4.73 16.70
C ASP A 131 -11.11 -4.91 17.85
N LYS A 132 -12.25 -4.21 17.79
CA LYS A 132 -13.35 -4.32 18.76
C LYS A 132 -14.44 -5.29 18.30
N GLY A 133 -14.30 -5.87 17.11
CA GLY A 133 -15.31 -6.72 16.48
C GLY A 133 -16.45 -5.91 15.84
N GLU A 134 -16.29 -4.60 15.66
CA GLU A 134 -17.29 -3.76 15.01
C GLU A 134 -17.13 -3.80 13.48
N GLN A 135 -18.24 -3.66 12.77
CA GLN A 135 -18.26 -3.68 11.30
C GLN A 135 -17.60 -2.41 10.76
N LYS A 136 -16.48 -2.60 10.05
CA LYS A 136 -15.73 -1.52 9.43
C LYS A 136 -16.07 -1.34 7.95
N GLU A 137 -16.21 -2.47 7.23
CA GLU A 137 -16.45 -2.45 5.79
C GLU A 137 -17.32 -3.62 5.35
N THR A 138 -17.94 -3.51 4.16
CA THR A 138 -18.64 -4.61 3.51
C THR A 138 -18.30 -4.70 2.03
N ILE A 139 -17.87 -5.87 1.60
CA ILE A 139 -17.37 -6.14 0.25
C ILE A 139 -18.23 -7.25 -0.36
N ARG A 140 -18.81 -7.01 -1.53
CA ARG A 140 -19.56 -8.04 -2.27
C ARG A 140 -18.62 -9.01 -2.96
N ILE A 141 -18.91 -10.31 -2.84
CA ILE A 141 -18.07 -11.38 -3.38
C ILE A 141 -18.82 -12.28 -4.37
N ASP A 142 -19.96 -11.84 -4.91
CA ASP A 142 -20.80 -12.62 -5.83
C ASP A 142 -20.06 -13.17 -7.06
N ASN A 143 -19.04 -12.44 -7.51
CA ASN A 143 -18.25 -12.77 -8.71
C ASN A 143 -16.80 -13.16 -8.37
N TRP A 144 -16.51 -13.45 -7.10
CA TRP A 144 -15.17 -13.84 -6.68
C TRP A 144 -14.97 -15.33 -6.89
N LYS A 145 -13.74 -15.70 -7.23
CA LYS A 145 -13.30 -17.09 -7.21
C LYS A 145 -12.78 -17.45 -5.83
N ARG A 146 -12.79 -18.75 -5.51
CA ARG A 146 -12.31 -19.28 -4.24
C ARG A 146 -10.90 -18.78 -3.88
N GLU A 147 -9.97 -18.78 -4.83
CA GLU A 147 -8.59 -18.33 -4.64
C GLU A 147 -8.48 -16.83 -4.29
N HIS A 148 -9.37 -16.00 -4.84
CA HIS A 148 -9.38 -14.57 -4.55
C HIS A 148 -9.88 -14.31 -3.13
N ILE A 149 -10.87 -15.08 -2.65
CA ILE A 149 -11.35 -14.99 -1.26
C ILE A 149 -10.20 -15.33 -0.30
N ARG A 150 -9.50 -16.45 -0.56
CA ARG A 150 -8.33 -16.86 0.25
C ARG A 150 -7.23 -15.80 0.26
N GLN A 151 -6.83 -15.32 -0.92
CA GLN A 151 -5.76 -14.33 -1.05
C GLN A 151 -6.12 -13.04 -0.31
N PHE A 152 -7.32 -12.52 -0.53
CA PHE A 152 -7.76 -11.29 0.12
C PHE A 152 -7.78 -11.42 1.64
N LEU A 153 -8.33 -12.51 2.19
CA LEU A 153 -8.36 -12.75 3.63
C LEU A 153 -6.96 -12.91 4.23
N THR A 154 -6.03 -13.50 3.48
CA THR A 154 -4.62 -13.65 3.91
C THR A 154 -3.89 -12.32 3.95
N GLU A 155 -4.13 -11.45 2.96
CA GLU A 155 -3.44 -10.16 2.85
C GLU A 155 -4.03 -9.09 3.78
N LYS A 156 -5.35 -9.10 3.98
CA LYS A 156 -6.07 -8.00 4.63
C LYS A 156 -6.50 -8.27 6.06
N VAL A 157 -6.56 -9.53 6.49
CA VAL A 157 -6.93 -9.86 7.86
C VAL A 157 -5.69 -10.33 8.62
N LYS A 158 -5.34 -9.61 9.70
CA LYS A 158 -4.33 -10.07 10.64
C LYS A 158 -5.02 -10.24 11.99
N PRO A 159 -5.31 -11.48 12.41
CA PRO A 159 -5.92 -11.70 13.70
C PRO A 159 -5.02 -11.10 14.78
N ALA A 160 -5.62 -10.39 15.74
CA ALA A 160 -4.94 -10.14 17.00
C ALA A 160 -4.58 -11.51 17.56
N LYS A 161 -3.30 -11.74 17.88
CA LYS A 161 -2.85 -13.00 18.47
C LYS A 161 -3.79 -13.32 19.63
N SER A 162 -4.50 -14.44 19.55
CA SER A 162 -5.29 -14.95 20.67
C SER A 162 -4.34 -15.12 21.85
N GLU A 163 -4.47 -14.27 22.86
CA GLU A 163 -3.85 -14.56 24.15
C GLU A 163 -4.58 -15.77 24.75
N THR A 164 -3.88 -16.90 24.72
CA THR A 164 -4.09 -18.14 25.50
C THR A 164 -5.04 -19.18 24.90
#